data_AF-A0A1F9CGL9-F1
#
_entry.id   AF-A0A1F9CGL9-F1
#
_cell.length_a   1.000
_cell.length_b   1.000
_cell.length_c   1.000
_cell.angle_alpha   90.00
_cell.angle_beta   90.00
_cell.angle_gamma   90.00
#
_symmetry.space_group_name_H-M   'P 1'
#
loop_
_entity.id
_entity.type
_entity.pdbx_description
1 polymer ?
#
loop_
_entity_poly.entity_id
_entity_poly.type
_entity_poly.pdbx_seq_one_letter_code
_entity_poly.pdbx_strand_id
1 'polypeptide(L)'
;MREETSQGRQALIDSYIQAFSGLYARHKTETATQNGAVILSLYFLVPGNKVNLFRENFARRMEKEKAKALISGPWPPYNFVAADLAPAK
;
A
#
# COMPACT_ATOMS: atom_id res chain seq x y z
N MET A 1 -23.96 8.54 4.81
CA MET A 1 -23.44 7.98 3.53
C MET A 1 -21.97 8.33 3.20
N ARG A 2 -21.41 9.49 3.59
CA ARG A 2 -19.96 9.78 3.35
C ARG A 2 -18.99 9.10 4.33
N GLU A 3 -19.46 8.74 5.53
CA GLU A 3 -18.62 8.10 6.56
C GLU A 3 -18.45 6.60 6.33
N GLU A 4 -19.49 5.92 5.85
CA GLU A 4 -19.47 4.46 5.55
C GLU A 4 -18.42 4.11 4.47
N THR A 5 -18.24 4.98 3.48
CA THR A 5 -17.21 4.82 2.45
C THR A 5 -15.81 5.07 2.97
N SER A 6 -15.61 5.98 3.92
CA SER A 6 -14.30 6.19 4.60
C SER A 6 -13.92 5.00 5.47
N GLN A 7 -14.88 4.48 6.24
CA GLN A 7 -14.65 3.33 7.12
C GLN A 7 -14.35 2.05 6.32
N GLY A 8 -15.06 1.80 5.22
CA GLY A 8 -14.77 0.67 4.34
C GLY A 8 -13.40 0.75 3.66
N ARG A 9 -12.95 1.96 3.30
CA ARG A 9 -11.60 2.18 2.73
C ARG A 9 -10.49 1.94 3.74
N GLN A 10 -10.66 2.44 4.96
CA GLN A 10 -9.68 2.22 6.01
C GLN A 10 -9.57 0.73 6.36
N ALA A 11 -10.69 0.03 6.50
CA ALA A 11 -10.71 -1.41 6.74
C ALA A 11 -10.02 -2.21 5.61
N LEU A 12 -10.19 -1.78 4.35
CA LEU A 12 -9.51 -2.38 3.21
C LEU A 12 -7.98 -2.17 3.31
N ILE A 13 -7.55 -0.94 3.58
CA ILE A 13 -6.14 -0.60 3.78
C ILE A 13 -5.54 -1.46 4.89
N ASP A 14 -6.18 -1.51 6.06
CA ASP A 14 -5.74 -2.27 7.22
C ASP A 14 -5.64 -3.76 6.90
N SER A 15 -6.56 -4.30 6.11
CA SER A 15 -6.52 -5.69 5.66
C SER A 15 -5.27 -6.02 4.83
N TYR A 16 -4.84 -5.11 3.95
CA TYR A 16 -3.59 -5.29 3.19
C TYR A 16 -2.35 -5.15 4.06
N ILE A 17 -2.33 -4.17 4.96
CA ILE A 17 -1.24 -3.95 5.91
C ILE A 17 -1.04 -5.21 6.77
N GLN A 18 -2.12 -5.74 7.32
CA GLN A 18 -2.09 -6.95 8.14
C GLN A 18 -1.63 -8.17 7.33
N ALA A 19 -2.11 -8.33 6.11
CA ALA A 19 -1.76 -9.48 5.26
C ALA A 19 -0.28 -9.54 4.87
N PHE A 20 0.37 -8.38 4.75
CA PHE A 20 1.79 -8.29 4.41
C PHE A 20 2.67 -8.01 5.63
N SER A 21 2.11 -8.05 6.83
CA SER A 21 2.86 -7.83 8.07
C SER A 21 4.07 -8.75 8.15
N GLY A 22 5.22 -8.19 8.50
CA GLY A 22 6.51 -8.91 8.54
C GLY A 22 7.23 -9.03 7.19
N LEU A 23 6.60 -8.67 6.07
CA LEU A 23 7.23 -8.65 4.74
C LEU A 23 7.82 -7.31 4.36
N TYR A 24 7.37 -6.21 4.98
CA TYR A 24 7.89 -4.87 4.74
C TYR A 24 8.45 -4.27 6.03
N ALA A 25 9.36 -3.31 5.88
CA ALA A 25 9.93 -2.53 6.99
C ALA A 25 9.11 -1.27 7.28
N ARG A 26 8.59 -0.62 6.23
CA ARG A 26 7.76 0.58 6.32
C ARG A 26 6.65 0.51 5.27
N HIS A 27 5.59 1.27 5.51
CA HIS A 27 4.48 1.41 4.57
C HIS A 27 3.97 2.86 4.60
N LYS A 28 3.32 3.26 3.51
CA LYS A 28 2.67 4.56 3.36
C LYS A 28 1.37 4.36 2.58
N THR A 29 0.32 5.08 2.95
CA THR A 29 -0.96 5.06 2.25
C THR A 29 -1.30 6.45 1.76
N GLU A 30 -1.87 6.53 0.56
CA GLU A 30 -2.38 7.77 -0.03
C GLU A 30 -3.75 7.48 -0.63
N THR A 31 -4.67 8.43 -0.47
CA THR A 31 -5.99 8.38 -1.09
C THR A 31 -6.13 9.58 -1.99
N ALA A 32 -6.46 9.35 -3.26
CA ALA A 32 -6.71 10.40 -4.24
C ALA A 32 -8.10 10.20 -4.85
N THR A 33 -8.72 11.30 -5.27
CA THR A 33 -9.93 11.26 -6.09
C THR A 33 -9.56 11.76 -7.48
N GLN A 34 -9.72 10.92 -8.50
CA GLN A 34 -9.42 11.26 -9.89
C GLN A 34 -10.65 10.95 -10.76
N ASN A 35 -11.12 11.93 -11.52
CA ASN A 35 -12.28 11.80 -12.41
C ASN A 35 -13.54 11.20 -11.72
N GLY A 36 -13.77 11.54 -10.45
CA GLY A 36 -14.88 11.02 -9.64
C GLY A 36 -14.67 9.61 -9.07
N ALA A 37 -13.58 8.92 -9.42
CA ALA A 37 -13.18 7.65 -8.83
C ALA A 37 -12.19 7.86 -7.69
N VAL A 38 -12.31 7.06 -6.63
CA VAL A 38 -11.33 7.04 -5.52
C VAL A 38 -10.25 6.02 -5.83
N ILE A 39 -9.00 6.44 -5.79
CA ILE A 39 -7.81 5.61 -5.94
C ILE A 39 -7.13 5.50 -4.57
N LEU A 40 -6.84 4.27 -4.17
CA LEU A 40 -6.07 3.96 -2.98
C LEU A 40 -4.68 3.49 -3.41
N SER A 41 -3.65 4.22 -3.01
CA SER A 41 -2.25 3.88 -3.28
C SER A 41 -1.60 3.41 -1.98
N LEU A 42 -1.09 2.18 -1.98
CA LEU A 42 -0.34 1.61 -0.86
C LEU A 42 1.10 1.38 -1.30
N TYR A 43 2.05 1.94 -0.56
CA TYR A 43 3.48 1.80 -0.80
C TYR A 43 4.10 0.98 0.32
N PHE A 44 4.95 0.03 -0.04
CA PHE A 44 5.64 -0.86 0.90
C PHE A 44 7.15 -0.81 0.67
N LEU A 45 7.92 -0.55 1.71
CA LEU A 45 9.37 -0.67 1.70
C LEU A 45 9.75 -2.09 2.11
N VAL A 46 10.03 -2.93 1.11
CA VAL A 46 10.27 -4.36 1.29
C VAL A 46 11.78 -4.64 1.27
N PRO A 47 12.34 -5.36 2.27
CA PRO A 47 13.73 -5.83 2.21
C PRO A 47 13.96 -6.66 0.93
N GLY A 48 15.11 -6.47 0.27
CA GLY A 48 15.37 -7.09 -1.04
C GLY A 48 15.17 -8.61 -1.07
N ASN A 49 15.55 -9.31 0.00
CA ASN A 49 15.38 -10.76 0.15
C ASN A 49 13.92 -11.22 0.35
N LYS A 50 12.97 -10.30 0.59
CA LYS A 50 11.54 -10.59 0.80
C LYS A 50 10.66 -10.15 -0.38
N VAL A 51 11.22 -9.53 -1.42
CA VAL A 51 10.45 -8.99 -2.56
C VAL A 51 9.65 -10.07 -3.28
N ASN A 52 10.25 -11.22 -3.57
CA ASN A 52 9.53 -12.30 -4.27
C ASN A 52 8.40 -12.88 -3.42
N LEU A 53 8.65 -13.11 -2.13
CA LEU A 53 7.62 -13.57 -1.19
C LEU A 53 6.46 -12.57 -1.07
N PHE A 54 6.76 -11.27 -1.08
CA PHE A 54 5.72 -10.23 -1.11
C PHE A 54 4.86 -10.32 -2.36
N ARG A 55 5.48 -10.45 -3.55
CA ARG A 55 4.78 -10.57 -4.84
C ARG A 55 3.90 -11.82 -4.91
N GLU A 56 4.39 -12.95 -4.43
CA GLU A 56 3.63 -14.21 -4.37
C GLU A 56 2.42 -14.10 -3.46
N ASN A 57 2.58 -13.51 -2.27
CA ASN A 57 1.47 -13.28 -1.36
C ASN A 57 0.43 -12.31 -1.94
N PHE A 58 0.87 -11.28 -2.65
CA PHE A 58 -0.03 -10.38 -3.38
C PHE A 58 -0.82 -11.13 -4.44
N ALA A 59 -0.16 -11.92 -5.29
CA ALA A 59 -0.82 -12.71 -6.34
C ALA A 59 -1.87 -13.68 -5.78
N ARG A 60 -1.51 -14.46 -4.75
CA ARG A 60 -2.44 -15.39 -4.06
C ARG A 60 -3.64 -14.69 -3.45
N ARG A 61 -3.47 -13.46 -2.99
CA ARG A 61 -4.56 -12.66 -2.45
C ARG A 61 -5.48 -12.14 -3.56
N MET A 62 -4.91 -11.71 -4.68
CA MET A 62 -5.66 -11.24 -5.85
C MET A 62 -6.50 -12.34 -6.49
N GLU A 63 -6.06 -13.59 -6.46
CA GLU A 63 -6.88 -14.73 -6.90
C GLU A 63 -8.17 -14.89 -6.07
N LYS A 64 -8.15 -14.46 -4.80
CA LYS A 64 -9.30 -14.58 -3.89
C LYS A 64 -10.20 -13.34 -3.89
N GLU A 65 -9.69 -12.20 -4.33
CA GLU A 65 -10.39 -10.93 -4.30
C GLU A 65 -10.96 -10.58 -5.69
N LYS A 66 -12.18 -10.05 -5.74
CA LYS A 66 -12.75 -9.46 -6.96
C LYS A 66 -12.25 -8.04 -7.24
N ALA A 67 -11.37 -7.52 -6.39
CA ALA A 67 -10.87 -6.15 -6.47
C ALA A 67 -9.81 -6.03 -7.58
N LYS A 68 -9.91 -4.97 -8.39
CA LYS A 68 -8.88 -4.60 -9.36
C LYS A 68 -7.73 -3.88 -8.64
N ALA A 69 -6.91 -4.62 -7.90
CA ALA A 69 -5.68 -4.09 -7.35
C ALA A 69 -4.49 -4.43 -8.26
N LEU A 70 -3.58 -3.47 -8.42
CA LEU A 70 -2.38 -3.59 -9.25
C LEU A 70 -1.16 -3.47 -8.35
N ILE A 71 -0.17 -4.34 -8.57
CA ILE A 71 1.17 -4.19 -7.99
C ILE A 71 2.09 -3.57 -9.03
N SER A 72 2.90 -2.64 -8.58
CA SER A 72 3.85 -1.91 -9.40
C SER A 72 5.21 -1.87 -8.70
N GLY A 73 6.31 -2.01 -9.46
CA GLY A 73 7.67 -2.12 -8.91
C GLY A 73 8.38 -3.46 -9.17
N PRO A 74 9.57 -3.66 -8.56
CA PRO A 74 10.21 -2.78 -7.58
C PRO A 74 10.74 -1.48 -8.21
N TRP A 75 10.73 -0.40 -7.42
CA TRP A 75 11.26 0.92 -7.80
C TRP A 75 12.19 1.45 -6.71
N PRO A 76 13.04 2.46 -6.99
CA PRO A 76 13.77 3.16 -5.95
C PRO A 76 12.83 3.72 -4.87
N PRO A 77 13.24 3.79 -3.59
CA PRO A 77 12.34 4.02 -2.46
C PRO A 77 11.96 5.50 -2.27
N TYR A 78 11.68 6.25 -3.36
CA TYR A 78 11.41 7.69 -3.34
C TYR A 78 10.36 8.11 -2.29
N ASN A 79 9.32 7.27 -2.09
CA ASN A 79 8.25 7.50 -1.12
C ASN A 79 8.70 7.43 0.36
N PHE A 80 9.94 7.00 0.64
CA PHE A 80 10.46 6.74 1.97
C PHE A 80 11.72 7.54 2.33
N VAL A 81 12.34 8.22 1.36
CA VAL A 81 13.59 9.01 1.55
C VAL A 81 13.32 10.40 2.16
N ALA A 82 12.14 10.98 1.95
CA ALA A 82 11.85 12.38 2.34
C ALA A 82 11.65 12.62 3.86
N ALA A 83 11.79 11.60 4.71
CA ALA A 83 11.61 11.77 6.16
C ALA A 83 12.83 12.34 6.90
N ASP A 84 14.01 12.38 6.26
CA ASP A 84 15.26 12.92 6.85
C ASP A 84 15.52 14.40 6.51
N LEU A 85 14.59 15.08 5.83
CA LEU A 85 14.68 16.51 5.50
C LEU A 85 13.65 17.32 6.31
N ALA A 86 13.53 17.07 7.60
CA ALA A 86 12.97 18.08 8.49
C ALA A 86 14.01 19.21 8.63
N PRO A 87 13.66 20.49 8.39
CA PRO A 87 14.59 21.58 8.64
C PRO A 87 14.90 21.62 10.14
N ALA A 88 16.19 21.71 10.47
CA ALA A 88 16.62 22.14 11.80
C ALA A 88 15.92 23.48 12.09
N LYS A 89 15.11 23.50 13.15
CA LYS A 89 14.55 24.73 13.71
C LYS A 89 15.51 25.28 14.76
#